data_AF-A0A2V8T2G0-F1
#
_entry.id   AF-A0A2V8T2G0-F1
#
_cell.length_a   1.000
_cell.length_b   1.000
_cell.length_c   1.000
_cell.angle_alpha   90.00
_cell.angle_beta   90.00
_cell.angle_gamma   90.00
#
_symmetry.space_group_name_H-M   'P 1'
#
loop_
_entity.id
_entity.type
_entity.pdbx_description
1 polymer ?
#
loop_
_entity_poly.entity_id
_entity_poly.type
_entity_poly.pdbx_seq_one_letter_code
_entity_poly.pdbx_strand_id
1 'polypeptide(L)'
;MRLEGSGLRRDRGQQLKKIGNVANSPQKPQSTFEPVLTKEELATYLQLTPQQVYELTRRRSPHPLPFMKAGKFLRFRLSAVDDWLKESN
;
A
#
# COMPACT_ATOMS: atom_id res chain seq x y z
N MET A 1 -40.09 -12.01 54.23
CA MET A 1 -40.01 -10.58 53.90
C MET A 1 -38.66 -10.04 54.37
N ARG A 2 -37.75 -9.71 53.45
CA ARG A 2 -36.61 -8.83 53.70
C ARG A 2 -36.18 -8.20 52.37
N LEU A 3 -36.18 -6.87 52.34
CA LEU A 3 -35.86 -5.99 51.22
C LEU A 3 -34.42 -5.51 51.38
N GLU A 4 -33.57 -5.76 50.39
CA GLU A 4 -32.29 -5.08 50.17
C GLU A 4 -32.18 -5.05 48.63
N GLY A 5 -31.92 -3.99 47.90
CA GLY A 5 -31.31 -2.70 48.19
C GLY A 5 -30.69 -2.26 46.86
N SER A 6 -31.23 -1.20 46.27
CA SER A 6 -30.93 -0.68 44.95
C SER A 6 -29.46 -0.30 44.77
N GLY A 7 -28.83 -0.73 43.68
CA GLY A 7 -27.42 -0.44 43.34
C GLY A 7 -27.24 -0.11 41.86
N LEU A 8 -27.72 1.06 41.46
CA LEU A 8 -27.58 1.67 40.14
C LEU A 8 -26.11 2.08 39.89
N ARG A 9 -25.39 1.41 38.98
CA ARG A 9 -24.13 1.93 38.38
C ARG A 9 -24.04 1.48 36.91
N ARG A 10 -24.56 2.32 36.01
CA ARG A 10 -23.78 3.22 35.13
C ARG A 10 -22.85 2.48 34.17
N ASP A 11 -23.36 2.38 32.94
CA ASP A 11 -22.72 2.73 31.68
C ASP A 11 -21.21 2.47 31.57
N ARG A 12 -20.86 1.49 30.74
CA ARG A 12 -19.56 1.50 30.07
C ARG A 12 -19.78 1.35 28.58
N GLY A 13 -20.23 2.45 27.99
CA GLY A 13 -20.32 2.61 26.55
C GLY A 13 -18.98 2.43 25.83
N GLN A 14 -19.14 2.12 24.54
CA GLN A 14 -18.26 2.47 23.43
C GLN A 14 -16.88 1.80 23.38
N GLN A 15 -16.91 0.60 22.79
CA GLN A 15 -15.78 0.02 22.08
C GLN A 15 -15.24 1.04 21.06
N LEU A 16 -13.97 1.39 21.24
CA LEU A 16 -13.22 2.40 20.49
C LEU A 16 -13.25 2.15 18.97
N LYS A 17 -13.73 3.16 18.24
CA LYS A 17 -13.61 3.28 16.80
C LYS A 17 -12.13 3.50 16.47
N LYS A 18 -11.50 2.55 15.77
CA LYS A 18 -10.19 2.76 15.13
C LYS A 18 -10.37 3.84 14.06
N ILE A 19 -10.04 5.08 14.40
CA ILE A 19 -9.79 6.12 13.40
C ILE A 19 -8.51 5.74 12.67
N GLY A 20 -8.68 5.26 11.43
CA GLY A 20 -7.57 5.09 10.51
C GLY A 20 -7.04 6.47 10.12
N ASN A 21 -6.01 6.93 10.83
CA ASN A 21 -5.13 7.97 10.32
C ASN A 21 -4.36 7.36 9.15
N VAL A 22 -4.75 7.68 7.91
CA VAL A 22 -3.90 7.45 6.74
C VAL A 22 -3.69 8.76 6.00
N ALA A 23 -2.54 9.32 6.33
CA ALA A 23 -1.64 10.08 5.46
C ALA A 23 -2.22 11.27 4.69
N ASN A 24 -1.89 12.45 5.21
CA ASN A 24 -1.46 13.59 4.40
C ASN A 24 -0.75 13.10 3.13
N SER A 25 -1.41 13.16 1.98
CA SER A 25 -0.80 12.83 0.70
C SER A 25 0.16 13.98 0.36
N PRO A 26 1.48 13.78 0.37
CA PRO A 26 2.39 14.82 -0.10
C PRO A 26 2.07 15.04 -1.58
N GLN A 27 1.52 16.22 -1.88
CA GLN A 27 1.40 16.71 -3.24
C GLN A 27 2.79 16.60 -3.87
N LYS A 28 2.96 15.68 -4.83
CA LYS A 28 4.22 15.56 -5.56
C LYS A 28 4.42 16.89 -6.30
N PRO A 29 5.51 17.64 -6.06
CA PRO A 29 5.84 18.77 -6.91
C PRO A 29 5.97 18.24 -8.33
N GLN A 30 5.40 18.96 -9.31
CA GLN A 30 5.48 18.59 -10.72
C GLN A 30 6.92 18.78 -11.20
N SER A 31 7.76 17.81 -10.87
CA SER A 31 9.11 17.68 -11.39
C SER A 31 9.03 17.12 -12.81
N THR A 32 9.72 17.74 -13.74
CA THR A 32 9.90 17.29 -15.14
C THR A 32 10.54 15.88 -15.25
N PHE A 33 10.94 15.29 -14.12
CA PHE A 33 11.53 13.97 -14.02
C PHE A 33 10.46 12.89 -13.87
N GLU A 34 10.66 11.77 -14.58
CA GLU A 34 9.76 10.62 -14.49
C GLU A 34 9.60 10.14 -13.04
N PRO A 35 8.36 9.92 -12.56
CA PRO A 35 8.12 9.46 -11.21
C PRO A 35 8.67 8.04 -11.03
N VAL A 36 9.57 7.89 -10.06
CA VAL A 36 10.16 6.61 -9.67
C VAL A 36 9.46 6.08 -8.42
N LEU A 37 8.83 4.92 -8.54
CA LEU A 37 8.10 4.23 -7.48
C LEU A 37 8.99 3.23 -6.74
N THR A 38 8.70 3.06 -5.46
CA THR A 38 9.17 1.92 -4.66
C THR A 38 8.36 0.66 -4.95
N LYS A 39 8.86 -0.49 -4.49
CA LYS A 39 8.12 -1.77 -4.53
C LYS A 39 6.73 -1.69 -3.90
N GLU A 40 6.58 -0.92 -2.83
CA GLU A 40 5.31 -0.77 -2.08
C GLU A 40 4.34 0.12 -2.85
N GLU A 41 4.80 1.25 -3.36
CA GLU A 41 3.97 2.13 -4.18
C GLU A 41 3.54 1.45 -5.49
N LEU A 42 4.44 0.68 -6.12
CA LEU A 42 4.11 -0.08 -7.31
C LEU A 42 3.07 -1.17 -7.02
N ALA A 43 3.18 -1.84 -5.86
CA ALA A 43 2.19 -2.82 -5.43
C ALA A 43 0.80 -2.18 -5.27
N THR A 44 0.73 -1.00 -4.66
CA THR A 44 -0.52 -0.23 -4.58
C THR A 44 -1.04 0.18 -5.96
N TYR A 45 -0.16 0.63 -6.85
CA TYR A 45 -0.53 1.05 -8.21
C TYR A 45 -1.15 -0.10 -9.03
N LEU A 46 -0.51 -1.27 -8.98
CA LEU A 46 -0.97 -2.47 -9.68
C LEU A 46 -2.09 -3.22 -8.94
N GLN A 47 -2.47 -2.78 -7.74
CA GLN A 47 -3.38 -3.49 -6.83
C GLN A 47 -2.91 -4.93 -6.52
N LEU A 48 -1.59 -5.12 -6.47
CA LEU A 48 -0.95 -6.40 -6.16
C LEU A 48 -0.31 -6.36 -4.77
N THR A 49 0.08 -7.52 -4.27
CA THR A 49 0.93 -7.60 -3.09
C THR A 49 2.40 -7.28 -3.43
N PRO A 50 3.20 -6.71 -2.51
CA PRO A 50 4.63 -6.47 -2.74
C PRO A 50 5.41 -7.74 -3.08
N GLN A 51 4.95 -8.89 -2.56
CA GLN A 51 5.52 -10.20 -2.88
C GLN A 51 5.26 -10.58 -4.34
N GLN A 52 4.03 -10.38 -4.85
CA GLN A 52 3.73 -10.60 -6.27
C GLN A 52 4.54 -9.66 -7.16
N VAL A 53 4.69 -8.39 -6.79
CA VAL A 53 5.56 -7.45 -7.52
C VAL A 53 7.00 -7.97 -7.56
N TYR A 54 7.53 -8.48 -6.44
CA TYR A 54 8.86 -9.09 -6.41
C TYR A 54 8.94 -10.32 -7.33
N GLU A 55 7.93 -11.19 -7.33
CA GLU A 55 7.86 -12.35 -8.23
C GLU A 55 7.83 -11.92 -9.71
N LEU A 56 7.11 -10.85 -10.05
CA LEU A 56 7.10 -10.30 -11.40
C LEU A 56 8.49 -9.80 -11.84
N THR A 57 9.37 -9.39 -10.93
CA THR A 57 10.76 -9.02 -11.28
C THR A 57 11.69 -10.23 -11.52
N ARG A 58 11.26 -11.46 -11.21
CA ARG A 58 12.11 -12.65 -11.33
C ARG A 58 12.22 -13.08 -12.80
N ARG A 59 13.40 -13.57 -13.19
CA ARG A 59 13.69 -14.08 -14.55
C ARG A 59 12.80 -15.25 -15.00
N ARG A 60 12.14 -15.92 -14.05
CA ARG A 60 11.20 -17.02 -14.31
C ARG A 60 9.81 -16.56 -14.74
N SER A 61 9.52 -15.27 -14.57
CA SER A 61 8.24 -14.70 -14.97
C SER A 61 8.22 -14.52 -16.49
N PRO A 62 7.10 -14.82 -17.15
CA PRO A 62 7.01 -14.80 -18.62
C PRO A 62 7.31 -13.42 -19.21
N HIS A 63 7.00 -12.35 -18.47
CA HIS A 63 7.35 -10.99 -18.84
C HIS A 63 7.88 -10.25 -17.60
N PRO A 64 9.21 -10.20 -17.39
CA PRO A 64 9.78 -9.66 -16.16
C PRO A 64 9.58 -8.15 -16.08
N LEU A 65 9.15 -7.67 -14.91
CA LEU A 65 8.79 -6.28 -14.69
C LEU A 65 10.05 -5.37 -14.70
N PRO A 66 10.07 -4.25 -15.44
CA PRO A 66 11.26 -3.40 -15.58
C PRO A 66 11.61 -2.73 -14.26
N PHE A 67 12.79 -3.04 -13.72
CA PHE A 67 13.30 -2.46 -12.48
C PHE A 67 14.68 -1.84 -12.67
N MET A 68 14.94 -0.80 -11.90
CA MET A 68 16.26 -0.21 -11.71
C MET A 68 16.79 -0.58 -10.32
N LYS A 69 18.03 -1.05 -10.28
CA LYS A 69 18.73 -1.29 -9.01
C LYS A 69 19.33 0.03 -8.52
N ALA A 70 18.84 0.52 -7.39
CA ALA A 70 19.44 1.60 -6.63
C ALA A 70 20.09 1.02 -5.37
N GLY A 71 21.28 0.43 -5.55
CA GLY A 71 21.98 -0.30 -4.48
C GLY A 71 21.19 -1.54 -4.04
N LYS A 72 20.75 -1.56 -2.77
CA LYS A 72 19.93 -2.64 -2.20
C LYS A 72 18.44 -2.53 -2.56
N PHE A 73 18.01 -1.39 -3.08
CA PHE A 73 16.59 -1.11 -3.33
C PHE A 73 16.23 -1.28 -4.81
N LEU A 74 15.06 -1.86 -5.05
CA LEU A 74 14.44 -1.92 -6.37
C LEU A 74 13.57 -0.68 -6.55
N ARG A 75 13.75 -0.02 -7.70
CA ARG A 75 13.02 1.18 -8.10
C ARG A 75 12.37 0.95 -9.46
N PHE A 76 11.20 1.51 -9.66
CA PHE A 76 10.38 1.26 -10.83
C PHE A 76 10.00 2.59 -11.46
N ARG A 77 10.21 2.75 -12.77
CA ARG A 77 9.71 3.94 -13.47
C ARG A 77 8.26 3.71 -13.85
N LEU A 78 7.40 4.69 -13.59
CA LEU A 78 5.99 4.57 -13.95
C LEU A 78 5.82 4.36 -15.46
N SER A 79 6.52 5.11 -16.31
CA SER A 79 6.40 4.97 -17.78
C SER A 79 6.78 3.56 -18.24
N ALA A 80 7.91 3.03 -17.75
CA ALA A 80 8.34 1.68 -18.12
C ALA A 80 7.35 0.61 -17.66
N VAL A 81 6.72 0.78 -16.49
CA VAL A 81 5.66 -0.12 -16.01
C VAL A 81 4.41 0.00 -16.89
N ASP A 82 4.04 1.22 -17.29
CA ASP A 82 2.88 1.47 -18.13
C ASP A 82 3.04 0.83 -19.51
N ASP A 83 4.23 0.97 -20.11
CA ASP A 83 4.56 0.32 -21.38
C ASP A 83 4.61 -1.20 -21.25
N TRP A 84 5.19 -1.73 -20.17
CA TRP A 84 5.16 -3.16 -19.84
C TRP A 84 3.72 -3.71 -19.70
N LEU A 85 2.80 -2.92 -19.14
CA LEU A 85 1.39 -3.28 -19.05
C LEU A 85 0.74 -3.37 -20.43
N LYS A 86 1.06 -2.43 -21.33
CA LYS A 86 0.54 -2.41 -22.70
C LYS A 86 1.07 -3.58 -23.53
N GLU A 87 2.34 -3.96 -23.36
CA GLU A 87 2.94 -5.09 -24.06
C GLU A 87 2.43 -6.46 -23.55
N SER A 88 1.95 -6.52 -22.31
CA SER A 88 1.46 -7.76 -21.68
C SER A 88 -0.01 -8.08 -21.97
N ASN A 89 -0.71 -7.26 -22.75
CA ASN A 89 -2.15 -7.40 -23.06
C ASN A 89 -2.39 -7.57 -24.56
#